data_AF-A0A7V2P3A0-F1
#
_entry.id   AF-A0A7V2P3A0-F1
#
_cell.length_a   1.000
_cell.length_b   1.000
_cell.length_c   1.000
_cell.angle_alpha   90.00
_cell.angle_beta   90.00
_cell.angle_gamma   90.00
#
_symmetry.space_group_name_H-M   'P 1'
#
loop_
_entity.id
_entity.type
_entity.pdbx_description
1 polymer ?
#
loop_
_entity_poly.entity_id
_entity_poly.type
_entity_poly.pdbx_seq_one_letter_code
_entity_poly.pdbx_strand_id
1 'polypeptide(L)'
;MANSEAGTAQRAMIIVPVELLEKIDRNRGQLSRAEFIDFCIDTLLQKGEELAPPGAAEGETVAPAESVSRQEFEEFRKRIKELQRAFIDFMVNWGLEPLERAPAEEQERFKEEVARLLQM
;
A
#
# COMPACT_ATOMS: atom_id res chain seq x y z
N MET A 1 6.21 20.34 -46.96
CA MET A 1 6.82 21.12 -45.87
C MET A 1 6.30 20.52 -44.57
N ALA A 2 7.20 19.99 -43.74
CA ALA A 2 6.85 19.24 -42.54
C ALA A 2 6.21 20.19 -41.51
N ASN A 3 4.97 19.90 -41.12
CA ASN A 3 4.33 20.59 -40.01
C ASN A 3 4.84 19.97 -38.72
N SER A 4 5.74 20.68 -38.05
CA SER A 4 6.35 20.25 -36.80
C SER A 4 5.33 20.44 -35.67
N GLU A 5 4.50 19.42 -35.43
CA GLU A 5 3.67 19.33 -34.22
C GLU A 5 4.56 19.04 -33.01
N ALA A 6 5.22 20.06 -32.49
CA ALA A 6 5.68 20.08 -31.11
C ALA A 6 4.57 20.74 -30.28
N GLY A 7 3.65 19.92 -29.76
CA GLY A 7 2.67 20.36 -28.77
C GLY A 7 3.40 21.06 -27.63
N THR A 8 3.21 22.37 -27.52
CA THR A 8 3.87 23.17 -26.49
C THR A 8 3.25 22.81 -25.14
N ALA A 9 4.00 22.10 -24.31
CA ALA A 9 3.61 21.84 -22.93
C ALA A 9 3.55 23.19 -22.19
N GLN A 10 2.35 23.76 -22.10
CA GLN A 10 2.09 25.04 -21.46
C GLN A 10 2.35 24.90 -19.95
N ARG A 11 3.25 25.72 -19.40
CA ARG A 11 3.63 25.66 -17.97
C ARG A 11 3.05 26.85 -17.23
N ALA A 12 2.43 26.60 -16.08
CA ALA A 12 1.97 27.61 -15.13
C ALA A 12 2.78 27.55 -13.83
N MET A 13 2.87 28.67 -13.10
CA MET A 13 3.60 28.79 -11.83
C MET A 13 2.62 28.91 -10.66
N ILE A 14 2.78 28.06 -9.64
CA ILE A 14 1.99 28.11 -8.41
C ILE A 14 2.89 28.60 -7.28
N ILE A 15 2.48 29.67 -6.60
CA ILE A 15 3.18 30.22 -5.43
C ILE A 15 2.51 29.66 -4.17
N VAL A 16 3.30 29.02 -3.31
CA VAL A 16 2.83 28.41 -2.06
C VAL A 16 3.68 28.87 -0.88
N PRO A 17 3.13 28.86 0.36
CA PRO A 17 3.93 29.07 1.57
C PRO A 17 5.08 28.07 1.67
N VAL A 18 6.23 28.50 2.20
CA VAL A 18 7.43 27.67 2.35
C VAL A 18 7.14 26.41 3.17
N GLU A 19 6.36 26.54 4.23
CA GLU A 19 5.95 25.42 5.09
C GLU A 19 5.16 24.34 4.33
N LEU A 20 4.35 24.74 3.34
CA LEU A 20 3.61 23.81 2.51
C LEU A 20 4.54 23.09 1.53
N LEU A 21 5.52 23.80 0.98
CA LEU A 21 6.54 23.21 0.12
C LEU A 21 7.34 22.14 0.86
N GLU A 22 7.74 22.40 2.11
CA GLU A 22 8.42 21.41 2.95
C GLU A 22 7.53 20.20 3.26
N LYS A 23 6.24 20.42 3.53
CA LYS A 23 5.29 19.31 3.71
C LYS A 23 5.20 18.46 2.45
N ILE A 24 5.12 19.07 1.27
CA ILE A 24 5.11 18.34 -0.01
C ILE A 24 6.40 17.51 -0.14
N ASP A 25 7.56 18.12 0.08
CA ASP A 25 8.85 17.44 -0.09
C ASP A 25 9.05 16.27 0.88
N ARG A 26 8.54 16.37 2.11
CA ARG A 26 8.60 15.26 3.08
C ARG A 26 7.66 14.11 2.72
N ASN A 27 6.52 14.37 2.07
CA ASN A 27 5.47 13.36 1.84
C ASN A 27 5.46 12.77 0.42
N ARG A 28 6.12 13.42 -0.55
CA ARG A 28 6.08 12.98 -1.96
C ARG A 28 6.76 11.64 -2.25
N GLY A 29 7.58 11.13 -1.32
CA GLY A 29 8.37 9.94 -1.54
C GLY A 29 9.30 10.10 -2.75
N GLN A 30 9.14 9.23 -3.74
CA GLN A 30 9.96 9.23 -4.97
C GLN A 30 9.36 10.06 -6.11
N LEU A 31 8.13 10.57 -5.95
CA LEU A 31 7.46 11.38 -6.98
C LEU A 31 8.06 12.77 -7.07
N SER A 32 8.01 13.37 -8.26
CA SER A 32 8.23 14.80 -8.41
C SER A 32 7.09 15.59 -7.74
N ARG A 33 7.32 16.88 -7.46
CA ARG A 33 6.28 17.75 -6.86
C ARG A 33 5.03 17.83 -7.74
N ALA A 34 5.21 17.86 -9.05
CA ALA A 34 4.11 17.91 -10.01
C ALA A 34 3.32 16.60 -9.98
N GLU A 35 4.00 15.45 -10.11
CA GLU A 35 3.36 14.13 -10.07
C GLU A 35 2.67 13.86 -8.71
N PHE A 36 3.25 14.32 -7.61
CA PHE A 36 2.64 14.19 -6.30
C PHE A 36 1.37 15.02 -6.15
N ILE A 37 1.39 16.27 -6.64
CA ILE A 37 0.22 17.15 -6.63
C ILE A 37 -0.86 16.58 -7.57
N ASP A 38 -0.48 16.15 -8.77
CA ASP A 38 -1.36 15.52 -9.76
C ASP A 38 -2.03 14.27 -9.18
N PHE A 39 -1.25 13.36 -8.59
CA PHE A 39 -1.76 12.18 -7.90
C PHE A 39 -2.74 12.53 -6.77
N CYS A 40 -2.44 13.56 -5.98
CA CYS A 40 -3.32 14.03 -4.92
C CYS A 40 -4.62 14.63 -5.48
N ILE A 41 -4.53 15.40 -6.57
CA ILE A 41 -5.68 15.96 -7.28
C ILE A 41 -6.54 14.82 -7.84
N ASP A 42 -5.96 13.88 -8.58
CA ASP A 42 -6.69 12.74 -9.15
C ASP A 42 -7.34 11.89 -8.05
N THR A 43 -6.62 11.56 -6.99
CA THR A 43 -7.16 10.74 -5.90
C THR A 43 -8.31 11.43 -5.15
N LEU A 44 -8.28 12.76 -5.04
CA LEU A 44 -9.30 13.53 -4.33
C LEU A 44 -10.45 13.98 -5.24
N LEU A 45 -10.18 14.24 -6.52
CA LEU A 45 -11.15 14.69 -7.51
C LEU A 45 -11.78 13.57 -8.32
N GLN A 46 -11.12 12.44 -8.59
CA GLN A 46 -11.82 11.23 -9.10
C GLN A 46 -12.85 10.75 -8.09
N LYS A 47 -12.56 10.94 -6.79
CA LYS A 47 -13.52 10.75 -5.70
C LYS A 47 -14.70 11.74 -5.75
N GLY A 48 -14.57 12.83 -6.51
CA GLY A 48 -15.57 13.85 -6.78
C GLY A 48 -16.24 13.77 -8.15
N GLU A 49 -15.61 13.20 -9.18
CA GLU A 49 -16.17 13.08 -10.54
C GLU A 49 -17.11 11.88 -10.69
N GLU A 50 -16.99 10.84 -9.86
CA GLU A 50 -18.05 9.82 -9.73
C GLU A 50 -19.36 10.38 -9.11
N LEU A 51 -19.37 11.65 -8.69
CA LEU A 51 -20.55 12.38 -8.18
C LEU A 51 -21.19 13.31 -9.20
N ALA A 52 -20.78 13.31 -10.48
CA ALA A 52 -21.42 14.11 -11.51
C ALA A 52 -21.89 13.24 -12.69
N PRO A 53 -23.08 12.64 -12.62
CA PRO A 53 -23.79 12.28 -13.85
C PRO A 53 -24.23 13.56 -14.57
N PRO A 54 -24.19 13.60 -15.91
CA PRO A 54 -24.78 14.69 -16.67
C PRO A 54 -26.31 14.60 -16.54
N GLY A 55 -26.87 15.32 -15.55
CA GLY A 55 -28.30 15.63 -15.48
C GLY A 55 -29.18 14.85 -14.51
N ALA A 56 -28.67 14.27 -13.42
CA ALA A 56 -29.53 13.66 -12.41
C ALA A 56 -29.84 14.60 -11.24
N ALA A 57 -31.13 14.81 -11.02
CA ALA A 57 -31.72 15.65 -10.01
C ALA A 57 -31.35 15.23 -8.58
N GLU A 58 -31.47 16.21 -7.69
CA GLU A 58 -31.20 16.19 -6.26
C GLU A 58 -31.91 15.02 -5.54
N GLY A 59 -31.15 14.33 -4.70
CA GLY A 59 -31.70 13.56 -3.59
C GLY A 59 -31.66 12.05 -3.75
N GLU A 60 -30.48 11.44 -3.66
CA GLU A 60 -30.36 10.10 -3.08
C GLU A 60 -28.94 9.83 -2.61
N THR A 61 -28.81 9.63 -1.30
CA THR A 61 -27.59 9.26 -0.58
C THR A 61 -27.18 7.84 -0.99
N VAL A 62 -26.10 7.70 -1.75
CA VAL A 62 -25.51 6.39 -2.06
C VAL A 62 -24.09 6.33 -1.51
N ALA A 63 -23.81 5.19 -0.87
CA ALA A 63 -22.82 4.96 0.17
C ALA A 63 -21.35 5.25 -0.21
N PRO A 64 -20.51 5.67 0.75
CA PRO A 64 -19.13 6.04 0.50
C PRO A 64 -18.30 4.81 0.14
N ALA A 65 -17.53 4.92 -0.95
CA ALA A 65 -16.46 3.97 -1.25
C ALA A 65 -15.51 3.84 -0.05
N GLU A 66 -15.28 2.59 0.33
CA GLU A 66 -14.67 2.07 1.55
C GLU A 66 -13.27 2.65 1.83
N SER A 67 -13.22 3.86 2.39
CA SER A 67 -11.98 4.39 2.94
C SER A 67 -11.74 3.74 4.28
N VAL A 68 -10.74 2.86 4.36
CA VAL A 68 -10.32 2.23 5.61
C VAL A 68 -9.95 3.32 6.63
N SER A 69 -10.72 3.39 7.70
CA SER A 69 -10.50 4.32 8.80
C SER A 69 -9.20 3.96 9.53
N ARG A 70 -8.59 4.96 10.19
CA ARG A 70 -7.41 4.72 11.04
C ARG A 70 -7.66 3.66 12.12
N GLN A 71 -8.90 3.55 12.58
CA GLN A 71 -9.30 2.56 13.57
C GLN A 71 -9.28 1.15 12.99
N GLU A 72 -9.85 0.94 11.80
CA GLU A 72 -9.83 -0.36 11.11
C GLU A 72 -8.40 -0.81 10.77
N PHE A 73 -7.52 0.13 10.42
CA PHE A 73 -6.11 -0.17 10.18
C PHE A 73 -5.38 -0.61 11.47
N GLU A 74 -5.65 0.03 12.60
CA GLU A 74 -5.06 -0.36 13.89
C GLU A 74 -5.61 -1.71 14.38
N GLU A 75 -6.90 -1.98 14.19
CA GLU A 75 -7.49 -3.30 14.46
C GLU A 75 -6.87 -4.39 13.58
N PHE A 76 -6.68 -4.11 12.29
CA PHE A 76 -6.00 -5.01 11.37
C PHE A 76 -4.55 -5.29 11.82
N ARG A 77 -3.79 -4.24 12.17
CA ARG A 77 -2.43 -4.36 12.70
C ARG A 77 -2.40 -5.20 13.97
N LYS A 78 -3.37 -5.04 14.86
CA LYS A 78 -3.50 -5.85 16.08
C LYS A 78 -3.74 -7.32 15.74
N ARG A 79 -4.65 -7.62 14.81
CA ARG A 79 -4.94 -8.98 14.35
C ARG A 79 -3.73 -9.65 13.70
N ILE A 80 -2.97 -8.93 12.88
CA ILE A 80 -1.72 -9.46 12.29
C ILE A 80 -0.70 -9.81 13.38
N LYS A 81 -0.55 -8.98 14.41
CA LYS A 81 0.37 -9.29 15.52
C LYS A 81 -0.06 -10.50 16.33
N GLU A 82 -1.36 -10.68 16.54
CA GLU A 82 -1.91 -11.86 17.21
C GLU A 82 -1.69 -13.13 16.37
N LEU A 83 -1.95 -13.05 15.06
CA LEU A 83 -1.67 -14.13 14.12
C LEU A 83 -0.17 -14.49 14.09
N GLN A 84 0.71 -13.48 14.08
CA GLN A 84 2.15 -13.69 14.10
C GLN A 84 2.61 -14.38 15.38
N ARG A 85 2.06 -14.00 16.55
CA ARG A 85 2.36 -14.69 17.82
C ARG A 85 1.89 -16.13 17.79
N ALA A 86 0.65 -16.37 17.38
CA ALA A 86 0.10 -17.73 17.27
C ALA A 86 0.91 -18.61 16.29
N PHE A 87 1.41 -18.02 15.20
CA PHE A 87 2.27 -18.73 14.25
C PHE A 87 3.65 -19.06 14.83
N ILE A 88 4.27 -18.14 15.57
CA ILE A 88 5.53 -18.40 16.28
C ILE A 88 5.33 -19.49 17.33
N ASP A 89 4.28 -19.40 18.14
CA ASP A 89 3.96 -20.40 19.16
C ASP A 89 3.71 -21.78 18.52
N PHE A 90 3.04 -21.81 17.37
CA PHE A 90 2.88 -23.03 16.57
C PHE A 90 4.23 -23.58 16.10
N MET A 91 5.09 -22.76 15.49
CA MET A 91 6.41 -23.20 15.03
C MET A 91 7.28 -23.69 16.18
N VAL A 92 7.21 -23.07 17.35
CA VAL A 92 7.97 -23.50 18.53
C VAL A 92 7.44 -24.84 19.04
N ASN A 93 6.14 -24.95 19.32
CA ASN A 93 5.57 -26.16 19.92
C ASN A 93 5.48 -27.36 18.97
N TRP A 94 5.32 -27.13 17.67
CA TRP A 94 5.07 -28.21 16.69
C TRP A 94 6.20 -28.39 15.67
N GLY A 95 7.05 -27.38 15.49
CA GLY A 95 8.18 -27.44 14.56
C GLY A 95 9.51 -27.65 15.28
N LEU A 96 9.92 -26.70 16.11
CA LEU A 96 11.26 -26.63 16.71
C LEU A 96 11.41 -27.55 17.92
N GLU A 97 10.51 -27.48 18.89
CA GLU A 97 10.63 -28.28 20.13
C GLU A 97 10.53 -29.80 19.86
N PRO A 98 9.65 -30.30 18.96
CA PRO A 98 9.63 -31.70 18.58
C PRO A 98 10.87 -32.11 17.79
N LEU A 99 11.39 -31.24 16.91
CA LEU A 99 12.59 -31.48 16.12
C LEU A 99 13.85 -31.54 17.01
N GLU A 100 13.96 -30.66 18.01
CA GLU A 100 15.07 -30.67 18.98
C GLU A 100 15.10 -31.95 19.82
N ARG A 101 13.93 -32.55 20.09
CA ARG A 101 13.81 -33.82 20.82
C ARG A 101 13.90 -35.05 19.92
N ALA A 102 13.86 -34.88 18.61
CA ALA A 102 13.94 -35.98 17.65
C ALA A 102 15.38 -36.52 17.53
N PRO A 103 15.56 -37.81 17.17
CA PRO A 103 16.87 -38.39 16.87
C PRO A 103 17.62 -37.58 15.79
N ALA A 104 18.96 -37.58 15.86
CA ALA A 104 19.80 -36.82 14.93
C ALA A 104 19.52 -37.15 13.45
N GLU A 105 19.16 -38.40 13.14
CA GLU A 105 18.79 -38.86 11.79
C GLU A 105 17.52 -38.16 11.25
N GLU A 106 16.52 -37.94 12.11
CA GLU A 106 15.29 -37.24 11.73
C GLU A 106 15.53 -35.74 11.55
N GLN A 107 16.43 -35.16 12.36
CA GLN A 107 16.84 -33.76 12.22
C GLN A 107 17.60 -33.51 10.91
N GLU A 108 18.54 -34.39 10.55
CA GLU A 108 19.29 -34.33 9.29
C GLU A 108 18.34 -34.43 8.09
N ARG A 109 17.41 -35.39 8.10
CA ARG A 109 16.42 -35.56 7.04
C ARG A 109 15.53 -34.31 6.86
N PHE A 110 15.06 -33.73 7.95
CA PHE A 110 14.28 -32.48 7.90
C PHE A 110 15.10 -31.32 7.33
N LYS A 111 16.38 -31.19 7.73
CA LYS A 111 17.29 -30.16 7.19
C LYS A 111 17.53 -30.33 5.70
N GLU A 112 17.73 -31.56 5.23
CA GLU A 112 17.89 -31.85 3.80
C GLU A 112 16.64 -31.50 2.99
N GLU A 113 15.46 -31.80 3.53
CA GLU A 113 14.18 -31.53 2.85
C GLU A 113 13.89 -30.02 2.77
N VAL A 114 14.19 -29.25 3.82
CA VAL A 114 14.14 -27.79 3.80
C VAL A 114 15.17 -27.19 2.85
N ALA A 115 16.41 -27.70 2.84
CA ALA A 115 17.46 -27.24 1.94
C ALA A 115 17.06 -27.47 0.47
N ARG A 116 16.38 -28.57 0.17
CA ARG A 116 15.84 -28.87 -1.17
C ARG A 116 14.73 -27.92 -1.58
N LEU A 117 13.81 -27.58 -0.68
CA LEU A 117 12.71 -26.66 -0.96
C LEU A 117 13.18 -25.21 -1.18
N LEU A 118 14.27 -24.79 -0.53
CA LEU A 118 14.85 -23.46 -0.69
C LEU A 118 15.73 -23.30 -1.94
N GLN A 119 16.03 -24.40 -2.63
CA GLN A 119 16.82 -24.42 -3.87
C GLN A 119 15.97 -24.60 -5.14
N MET A 120 14.63 -24.67 -5.00
CA MET A 120 13.67 -24.54 -6.11
C MET A 120 13.25 -23.08 -6.30
#